data_AF-A0A2S9DDQ8-F1
#
_entry.id   AF-A0A2S9DDQ8-F1
#
_cell.length_a   1.000
_cell.length_b   1.000
_cell.length_c   1.000
_cell.angle_alpha   90.00
_cell.angle_beta   90.00
_cell.angle_gamma   90.00
#
_symmetry.space_group_name_H-M   'P 1'
#
loop_
_entity.id
_entity.type
_entity.pdbx_description
1 polymer ?
#
loop_
_entity_poly.entity_id
_entity_poly.type
_entity_poly.pdbx_seq_one_letter_code
_entity_poly.pdbx_strand_id
1 'polypeptide(L)'
;MGSFSSSDLAHIESQLAATDQLLDRNYPGDDGSRQPIHTVYIPADRFTPSLAAEWGAQALATAEAHGGLEKLGQLLGQESHLAAAVAERVAAKLSAEPIEDLRLDFEDGYGDRGDEAEDADAVAAAKAVATAVAAGTAPPFIGIRFKCFEAPTRARGLKTLDLFVSTLAEAGELPAGLILTLPKVTTVAQVQAMDFAVSRLEEVHGLPAGRLRFEVQVETPQLIIGADGTSPVAQLPHVVPGRISALHYGTYDYSASLGISAEYQSMEHPVADFAKEVMQLAVAGTGIRLSDGSTNIIPVGDSVEDAWKLHGRLVRRSLENGYYQGWDLHAAQLPSRFSASYAFYREGLPAAALRLRNYVERTEGGVMDEPATARALAGFVLRGVQCGAVATDEVKALAGVELSQLTALAHPRLAQPTSH
;
A
#
# COMPACT_ATOMS: atom_id res chain seq x y z
N MET A 1 -42.66 14.35 24.07
CA MET A 1 -41.52 14.92 24.84
C MET A 1 -40.62 13.76 25.19
N GLY A 2 -39.31 13.88 24.95
CA GLY A 2 -38.36 12.86 25.37
C GLY A 2 -38.32 12.74 26.89
N SER A 3 -38.07 11.53 27.41
CA SER A 3 -38.08 11.25 28.84
C SER A 3 -36.77 11.60 29.57
N PHE A 4 -35.69 11.86 28.82
CA PHE A 4 -34.39 12.25 29.40
C PHE A 4 -34.37 13.72 29.81
N SER A 5 -33.83 13.99 31.00
CA SER A 5 -33.57 15.37 31.45
C SER A 5 -32.26 15.89 30.84
N SER A 6 -32.08 17.22 30.87
CA SER A 6 -30.82 17.83 30.47
C SER A 6 -29.62 17.36 31.32
N SER A 7 -29.85 16.98 32.58
CA SER A 7 -28.81 16.42 33.45
C SER A 7 -28.40 15.02 33.02
N ASP A 8 -29.36 14.20 32.58
CA ASP A 8 -29.07 12.85 32.07
C ASP A 8 -28.23 12.94 30.79
N LEU A 9 -28.60 13.86 29.89
CA LEU A 9 -27.83 14.09 28.65
C LEU A 9 -26.41 14.60 28.96
N ALA A 10 -26.26 15.61 29.82
CA ALA A 10 -24.94 16.13 30.19
C ALA A 10 -24.05 15.09 30.87
N HIS A 11 -24.63 14.19 31.66
CA HIS A 11 -23.90 13.08 32.26
C HIS A 11 -23.34 12.12 31.19
N ILE A 12 -24.16 11.75 30.20
CA ILE A 12 -23.75 10.87 29.09
C ILE A 12 -22.67 11.55 28.24
N GLU A 13 -22.85 12.82 27.87
CA GLU A 13 -21.86 13.60 27.12
C GLU A 13 -20.50 13.62 27.84
N SER A 14 -20.50 13.85 29.15
CA SER A 14 -19.26 13.83 29.94
C SER A 14 -18.60 12.46 29.99
N GLN A 15 -19.37 11.36 29.93
CA GLN A 15 -18.82 10.00 29.92
C GLN A 15 -18.18 9.65 28.57
N LEU A 16 -18.71 10.18 27.47
CA LEU A 16 -18.29 9.84 26.11
C LEU A 16 -17.25 10.80 25.51
N ALA A 17 -17.01 11.98 26.11
CA ALA A 17 -16.06 12.95 25.59
C ALA A 17 -14.64 12.38 25.31
N ALA A 18 -14.12 11.50 26.17
CA ALA A 18 -12.83 10.85 25.94
C ALA A 18 -12.88 9.81 24.80
N THR A 19 -14.02 9.14 24.64
CA THR A 19 -14.27 8.25 23.50
C THR A 19 -14.33 9.02 22.20
N ASP A 20 -15.00 10.17 22.16
CA ASP A 20 -15.08 10.99 20.95
C ASP A 20 -13.70 11.50 20.53
N GLN A 21 -12.88 11.96 21.48
CA GLN A 21 -11.50 12.36 21.22
C GLN A 21 -10.63 11.19 20.70
N LEU A 22 -10.81 9.99 21.26
CA LEU A 22 -10.15 8.79 20.76
C LEU A 22 -10.57 8.49 19.32
N LEU A 23 -11.88 8.50 19.03
CA LEU A 23 -12.42 8.18 17.72
C LEU A 23 -11.99 9.17 16.65
N ASP A 24 -11.99 10.47 16.97
CA ASP A 24 -11.54 11.53 16.07
C ASP A 24 -10.05 11.42 15.76
N ARG A 25 -9.20 11.31 16.79
CA ARG A 25 -7.75 11.31 16.64
C ARG A 25 -7.19 10.02 16.04
N ASN A 26 -7.70 8.87 16.48
CA ASN A 26 -7.10 7.57 16.19
C ASN A 26 -7.79 6.80 15.06
N TYR A 27 -9.01 7.20 14.72
CA TYR A 27 -9.77 6.60 13.62
C TYR A 27 -10.21 7.66 12.59
N PRO A 28 -9.29 8.47 12.02
CA PRO A 28 -9.64 9.54 11.07
C PRO A 28 -10.21 9.01 9.74
N GLY A 29 -9.98 7.75 9.41
CA GLY A 29 -10.33 7.14 8.12
C GLY A 29 -9.28 7.38 7.03
N ASP A 30 -9.52 6.81 5.86
CA ASP A 30 -8.68 6.98 4.67
C ASP A 30 -8.82 8.41 4.12
N ASP A 31 -7.68 9.04 3.83
CA ASP A 31 -7.56 10.43 3.36
C ASP A 31 -7.90 10.63 1.87
N GLY A 32 -8.26 9.55 1.16
CA GLY A 32 -8.66 9.58 -0.24
C GLY A 32 -7.50 9.81 -1.21
N SER A 33 -6.26 9.89 -0.73
CA SER A 33 -5.10 9.96 -1.59
C SER A 33 -4.86 8.62 -2.29
N ARG A 34 -4.06 8.63 -3.36
CA ARG A 34 -3.75 7.42 -4.13
C ARG A 34 -2.97 6.42 -3.25
N GLN A 35 -3.41 5.17 -3.25
CA GLN A 35 -2.62 4.01 -2.80
C GLN A 35 -2.02 3.31 -4.02
N PRO A 36 -0.73 2.94 -4.02
CA PRO A 36 -0.16 2.17 -5.11
C PRO A 36 -0.68 0.73 -5.11
N ILE A 37 -0.79 0.10 -6.27
CA ILE A 37 -1.27 -1.30 -6.37
C ILE A 37 -0.19 -2.33 -6.05
N HIS A 38 1.07 -1.89 -6.05
CA HIS A 38 2.22 -2.74 -5.77
C HIS A 38 3.34 -1.93 -5.13
N THR A 39 4.31 -2.63 -4.52
CA THR A 39 5.60 -2.10 -4.10
C THR A 39 6.70 -3.02 -4.61
N VAL A 40 7.75 -2.42 -5.18
CA VAL A 40 8.95 -3.14 -5.62
C VAL A 40 10.09 -2.89 -4.63
N TYR A 41 10.79 -3.95 -4.25
CA TYR A 41 12.02 -3.87 -3.47
C TYR A 41 13.20 -4.21 -4.38
N ILE A 42 14.22 -3.35 -4.40
CA ILE A 42 15.49 -3.62 -5.07
C ILE A 42 16.66 -3.36 -4.13
N PRO A 43 17.80 -4.05 -4.28
CA PRO A 43 19.02 -3.70 -3.55
C PRO A 43 19.37 -2.22 -3.82
N ALA A 44 19.69 -1.46 -2.77
CA ALA A 44 19.85 -0.01 -2.87
C ALA A 44 20.94 0.44 -3.86
N ASP A 45 22.02 -0.35 -4.02
CA ASP A 45 23.12 -0.12 -4.97
C ASP A 45 22.70 -0.28 -6.45
N ARG A 46 21.49 -0.77 -6.72
CA ARG A 46 20.97 -0.99 -8.07
C ARG A 46 20.07 0.12 -8.58
N PHE A 47 19.72 1.08 -7.74
CA PHE A 47 18.83 2.16 -8.16
C PHE A 47 19.54 3.12 -9.12
N THR A 48 18.89 3.36 -10.27
CA THR A 48 19.23 4.43 -11.20
C THR A 48 17.97 5.23 -11.53
N PRO A 49 18.09 6.52 -11.93
CA PRO A 49 16.93 7.30 -12.37
C PRO A 49 16.15 6.71 -13.57
N SER A 50 16.75 5.78 -14.33
CA SER A 50 16.13 5.11 -15.48
C SER A 50 15.49 3.76 -15.15
N LEU A 51 15.69 3.24 -13.93
CA LEU A 51 15.30 1.88 -13.53
C LEU A 51 13.82 1.56 -13.85
N ALA A 52 12.90 2.48 -13.52
CA ALA A 52 11.48 2.24 -13.75
C ALA A 52 11.18 2.04 -15.25
N ALA A 53 11.70 2.91 -16.11
CA ALA A 53 11.53 2.80 -17.56
C ALA A 53 12.14 1.50 -18.12
N GLU A 54 13.31 1.10 -17.60
CA GLU A 54 13.97 -0.16 -17.97
C GLU A 54 13.11 -1.37 -17.58
N TRP A 55 12.54 -1.38 -16.38
CA TRP A 55 11.62 -2.43 -15.92
C TRP A 55 10.34 -2.49 -16.75
N GLY A 56 9.79 -1.34 -17.12
CA GLY A 56 8.63 -1.25 -18.02
C GLY A 56 8.92 -1.88 -19.39
N ALA A 57 10.05 -1.52 -20.00
CA ALA A 57 10.48 -2.08 -21.27
C ALA A 57 10.73 -3.60 -21.18
N GLN A 58 11.36 -4.08 -20.10
CA GLN A 58 11.59 -5.51 -19.87
C GLN A 58 10.27 -6.28 -19.68
N ALA A 59 9.33 -5.71 -18.94
CA ALA A 59 8.01 -6.29 -18.71
C ALA A 59 7.23 -6.44 -20.03
N LEU A 60 7.22 -5.40 -20.86
CA LEU A 60 6.60 -5.42 -22.19
C LEU A 60 7.27 -6.45 -23.11
N ALA A 61 8.60 -6.46 -23.18
CA ALA A 61 9.33 -7.43 -23.99
C ALA A 61 9.05 -8.89 -23.56
N THR A 62 8.91 -9.12 -22.26
CA THR A 62 8.60 -10.46 -21.72
C THR A 62 7.17 -10.87 -22.11
N ALA A 63 6.20 -9.96 -22.02
CA ALA A 63 4.83 -10.21 -22.48
C ALA A 63 4.78 -10.53 -23.98
N GLU A 64 5.45 -9.73 -24.82
CA GLU A 64 5.52 -9.95 -26.27
C GLU A 64 6.15 -11.30 -26.64
N ALA A 65 7.22 -11.70 -25.95
CA ALA A 65 7.86 -13.00 -26.16
C ALA A 65 6.94 -14.21 -25.88
N HIS A 66 5.86 -14.00 -25.11
CA HIS A 66 4.89 -15.04 -24.72
C HIS A 66 3.49 -14.79 -25.31
N GLY A 67 3.42 -14.11 -26.47
CA GLY A 67 2.17 -13.92 -27.22
C GLY A 67 1.37 -12.67 -26.86
N GLY A 68 1.97 -11.73 -26.13
CA GLY A 68 1.42 -10.40 -25.85
C GLY A 68 0.47 -10.34 -24.65
N LEU A 69 0.08 -9.12 -24.29
CA LEU A 69 -0.71 -8.84 -23.09
C LEU A 69 -2.15 -9.38 -23.17
N GLU A 70 -2.75 -9.49 -24.35
CA GLU A 70 -4.08 -10.10 -24.50
C GLU A 70 -4.05 -11.60 -24.18
N LYS A 71 -3.01 -12.29 -24.66
CA LYS A 71 -2.80 -13.71 -24.36
C LYS A 71 -2.57 -13.93 -22.88
N LEU A 72 -1.79 -13.06 -22.24
CA LEU A 72 -1.64 -13.03 -20.78
C LEU A 72 -3.00 -12.85 -20.09
N GLY A 73 -3.84 -11.90 -20.52
CA GLY A 73 -5.17 -11.72 -19.94
C GLY A 73 -6.02 -13.00 -19.99
N GLN A 74 -6.05 -13.69 -21.14
CA GLN A 74 -6.73 -14.98 -21.30
C GLN A 74 -6.12 -16.07 -20.42
N LEU A 75 -4.79 -16.09 -20.27
CA LEU A 75 -4.06 -17.01 -19.39
C LEU A 75 -4.50 -16.85 -17.93
N LEU A 76 -4.82 -15.63 -17.51
CA LEU A 76 -5.34 -15.30 -16.18
C LEU A 76 -6.85 -15.54 -16.05
N GLY A 77 -7.50 -16.12 -17.07
CA GLY A 77 -8.93 -16.47 -17.05
C GLY A 77 -9.88 -15.34 -17.46
N GLN A 78 -9.38 -14.26 -18.07
CA GLN A 78 -10.22 -13.16 -18.54
C GLN A 78 -10.92 -13.53 -19.85
N GLU A 79 -12.18 -13.09 -20.02
CA GLU A 79 -12.87 -13.19 -21.32
C GLU A 79 -12.15 -12.37 -22.40
N SER A 80 -12.21 -12.80 -23.66
CA SER A 80 -11.44 -12.20 -24.76
C SER A 80 -11.64 -10.69 -24.91
N HIS A 81 -12.87 -10.20 -24.75
CA HIS A 81 -13.19 -8.77 -24.87
C HIS A 81 -12.59 -7.94 -23.71
N LEU A 82 -12.58 -8.51 -22.50
CA LEU A 82 -11.98 -7.89 -21.33
C LEU A 82 -10.46 -7.90 -21.43
N ALA A 83 -9.87 -9.03 -21.83
CA ALA A 83 -8.43 -9.17 -22.03
C ALA A 83 -7.89 -8.12 -23.00
N ALA A 84 -8.58 -7.87 -24.12
CA ALA A 84 -8.23 -6.81 -25.06
C ALA A 84 -8.28 -5.41 -24.43
N ALA A 85 -9.37 -5.07 -23.72
CA ALA A 85 -9.53 -3.77 -23.07
C ALA A 85 -8.51 -3.52 -21.93
N VAL A 86 -8.11 -4.58 -21.23
CA VAL A 86 -7.08 -4.55 -20.18
C VAL A 86 -5.68 -4.44 -20.79
N ALA A 87 -5.38 -5.23 -21.83
CA ALA A 87 -4.06 -5.25 -22.47
C ALA A 87 -3.60 -3.86 -22.93
N GLU A 88 -4.48 -3.08 -23.58
CA GLU A 88 -4.17 -1.71 -24.01
C GLU A 88 -3.78 -0.80 -22.83
N ARG A 89 -4.53 -0.87 -21.73
CA ARG A 89 -4.27 -0.07 -20.52
C ARG A 89 -3.00 -0.52 -19.81
N VAL A 90 -2.75 -1.82 -19.73
CA VAL A 90 -1.52 -2.37 -19.16
C VAL A 90 -0.31 -1.94 -19.99
N ALA A 91 -0.40 -1.95 -21.32
CA ALA A 91 0.67 -1.48 -22.19
C ALA A 91 0.99 0.01 -21.93
N ALA A 92 -0.04 0.85 -21.86
CA ALA A 92 0.11 2.26 -21.53
C ALA A 92 0.73 2.47 -20.13
N LYS A 93 0.28 1.69 -19.14
CA LYS A 93 0.77 1.75 -17.77
C LYS A 93 2.25 1.36 -17.67
N LEU A 94 2.64 0.24 -18.27
CA LEU A 94 4.04 -0.22 -18.29
C LEU A 94 4.97 0.74 -19.03
N SER A 95 4.44 1.50 -20.01
CA SER A 95 5.23 2.47 -20.76
C SER A 95 5.42 3.79 -19.99
N ALA A 96 4.41 4.24 -19.25
CA ALA A 96 4.39 5.56 -18.63
C ALA A 96 4.72 5.55 -17.12
N GLU A 97 4.24 4.55 -16.38
CA GLU A 97 4.40 4.44 -14.92
C GLU A 97 4.47 2.95 -14.50
N PRO A 98 5.51 2.20 -14.92
CA PRO A 98 5.63 0.76 -14.66
C PRO A 98 5.83 0.39 -13.19
N ILE A 99 6.40 1.30 -12.39
CA ILE A 99 6.59 1.13 -10.95
C ILE A 99 5.87 2.29 -10.27
N GLU A 100 4.79 1.98 -9.53
CA GLU A 100 4.05 2.99 -8.76
C GLU A 100 4.79 3.32 -7.46
N ASP A 101 5.47 2.33 -6.88
CA ASP A 101 6.04 2.41 -5.54
C ASP A 101 7.35 1.61 -5.43
N LEU A 102 8.44 2.28 -5.02
CA LEU A 102 9.78 1.70 -4.99
C LEU A 102 10.46 1.83 -3.62
N ARG A 103 11.02 0.73 -3.13
CA ARG A 103 11.86 0.68 -1.93
C ARG A 103 13.28 0.28 -2.30
N LEU A 104 14.20 1.19 -2.04
CA LEU A 104 15.64 0.95 -2.07
C LEU A 104 15.97 0.21 -0.77
N ASP A 105 16.24 -1.08 -0.91
CA ASP A 105 16.42 -1.99 0.19
C ASP A 105 17.87 -1.95 0.65
N PHE A 106 18.10 -1.62 1.92
CA PHE A 106 19.38 -1.70 2.65
C PHE A 106 19.39 -2.88 3.64
N GLU A 107 18.37 -3.72 3.59
CA GLU A 107 18.19 -4.86 4.47
C GLU A 107 18.52 -6.17 3.74
N ASP A 108 17.61 -7.16 3.69
CA ASP A 108 17.92 -8.51 3.22
C ASP A 108 18.33 -8.53 1.74
N GLY A 109 17.76 -7.68 0.89
CA GLY A 109 18.08 -7.59 -0.54
C GLY A 109 19.47 -6.99 -0.81
N TYR A 110 19.98 -6.15 0.09
CA TYR A 110 21.32 -5.55 -0.03
C TYR A 110 22.41 -6.43 0.58
N GLY A 111 22.09 -7.07 1.71
CA GLY A 111 23.02 -7.88 2.49
C GLY A 111 23.99 -7.04 3.33
N ASP A 112 25.10 -7.65 3.72
CA ASP A 112 26.19 -6.99 4.46
C ASP A 112 27.34 -6.60 3.51
N ARG A 113 27.56 -5.30 3.37
CA ARG A 113 28.63 -4.70 2.55
C ARG A 113 29.68 -3.97 3.41
N GLY A 114 29.53 -4.01 4.73
CA GLY A 114 30.28 -3.20 5.67
C GLY A 114 29.78 -1.76 5.78
N ASP A 115 30.04 -1.15 6.94
CA ASP A 115 29.49 0.14 7.32
C ASP A 115 29.85 1.28 6.35
N GLU A 116 31.10 1.35 5.90
CA GLU A 116 31.56 2.42 5.00
C GLU A 116 30.90 2.36 3.62
N ALA A 117 30.70 1.15 3.09
CA ALA A 117 30.04 0.95 1.81
C ALA A 117 28.54 1.29 1.91
N GLU A 118 27.88 0.83 2.97
CA GLU A 118 26.48 1.17 3.23
C GLU A 118 26.25 2.67 3.43
N ASP A 119 27.16 3.36 4.14
CA ASP A 119 27.11 4.83 4.28
C ASP A 119 27.20 5.53 2.91
N ALA A 120 28.15 5.10 2.07
CA ALA A 120 28.33 5.66 0.73
C ALA A 120 27.10 5.41 -0.16
N ASP A 121 26.54 4.21 -0.12
CA ASP A 121 25.37 3.83 -0.91
C ASP A 121 24.09 4.52 -0.40
N ALA A 122 23.93 4.75 0.91
CA ALA A 122 22.82 5.54 1.46
C ALA A 122 22.81 6.97 0.92
N VAL A 123 23.97 7.62 0.90
CA VAL A 123 24.13 8.97 0.34
C VAL A 123 23.94 8.98 -1.18
N ALA A 124 24.50 8.01 -1.88
CA ALA A 124 24.38 7.90 -3.33
C ALA A 124 22.91 7.67 -3.76
N ALA A 125 22.21 6.76 -3.07
CA ALA A 125 20.79 6.49 -3.26
C ALA A 125 19.94 7.75 -3.07
N ALA A 126 20.13 8.49 -1.97
CA ALA A 126 19.41 9.74 -1.73
C ALA A 126 19.63 10.78 -2.84
N LYS A 127 20.88 10.95 -3.30
CA LYS A 127 21.20 11.86 -4.43
C LYS A 127 20.56 11.41 -5.74
N ALA A 128 20.54 10.12 -6.02
CA ALA A 128 19.89 9.56 -7.19
C ALA A 128 18.37 9.78 -7.14
N VAL A 129 17.75 9.60 -5.96
CA VAL A 129 16.32 9.89 -5.74
C VAL A 129 16.03 11.37 -5.98
N ALA A 130 16.80 12.28 -5.39
CA ALA A 130 16.63 13.72 -5.60
C ALA A 130 16.76 14.09 -7.10
N THR A 131 17.72 13.49 -7.81
CA THR A 131 17.90 13.68 -9.26
C THR A 131 16.69 13.19 -10.05
N ALA A 132 16.19 11.99 -9.75
CA ALA A 132 15.03 11.41 -10.43
C ALA A 132 13.76 12.22 -10.17
N VAL A 133 13.57 12.72 -8.94
CA VAL A 133 12.43 13.59 -8.60
C VAL A 133 12.51 14.92 -9.34
N ALA A 134 13.67 15.57 -9.36
CA ALA A 134 13.88 16.81 -10.10
C ALA A 134 13.67 16.64 -11.63
N ALA A 135 14.00 15.46 -12.16
CA ALA A 135 13.78 15.11 -13.57
C ALA A 135 12.35 14.65 -13.88
N GLY A 136 11.51 14.41 -12.87
CA GLY A 136 10.17 13.85 -13.06
C GLY A 136 10.16 12.38 -13.49
N THR A 137 11.24 11.64 -13.24
CA THR A 137 11.39 10.21 -13.62
C THR A 137 11.27 9.26 -12.44
N ALA A 138 11.23 9.77 -11.20
CA ALA A 138 11.03 8.94 -10.03
C ALA A 138 9.61 8.33 -10.00
N PRO A 139 9.45 7.08 -9.52
CA PRO A 139 8.15 6.55 -9.13
C PRO A 139 7.38 7.52 -8.22
N PRO A 140 6.04 7.59 -8.32
CA PRO A 140 5.23 8.47 -7.48
C PRO A 140 5.47 8.30 -5.98
N PHE A 141 5.75 7.06 -5.56
CA PHE A 141 6.13 6.72 -4.20
C PHE A 141 7.52 6.08 -4.21
N ILE A 142 8.44 6.60 -3.39
CA ILE A 142 9.82 6.14 -3.35
C ILE A 142 10.44 6.33 -1.98
N GLY A 143 11.29 5.42 -1.56
CA GLY A 143 12.13 5.61 -0.40
C GLY A 143 12.89 4.35 -0.03
N ILE A 144 13.10 4.10 1.26
CA ILE A 144 14.03 3.05 1.71
C ILE A 144 13.37 2.04 2.65
N ARG A 145 13.84 0.80 2.56
CA ARG A 145 13.77 -0.16 3.67
C ARG A 145 15.16 -0.26 4.29
N PHE A 146 15.29 0.12 5.55
CA PHE A 146 16.55 0.07 6.29
C PHE A 146 16.54 -1.06 7.30
N LYS A 147 17.70 -1.40 7.88
CA LYS A 147 17.80 -2.50 8.84
C LYS A 147 16.93 -2.29 10.09
N CYS A 148 16.40 -3.38 10.63
CA CYS A 148 15.47 -3.36 11.76
C CYS A 148 16.08 -2.83 13.07
N PHE A 149 15.24 -2.67 14.10
CA PHE A 149 15.64 -2.15 15.42
C PHE A 149 16.04 -3.22 16.45
N GLU A 150 16.34 -4.43 15.98
CA GLU A 150 16.96 -5.46 16.81
C GLU A 150 18.38 -5.05 17.22
N ALA A 151 18.85 -5.52 18.38
CA ALA A 151 20.12 -5.06 18.95
C ALA A 151 21.33 -5.15 17.98
N PRO A 152 21.50 -6.21 17.17
CA PRO A 152 22.65 -6.33 16.25
C PRO A 152 22.64 -5.30 15.11
N THR A 153 21.46 -4.87 14.66
CA THR A 153 21.29 -4.09 13.43
C THR A 153 20.85 -2.66 13.68
N ARG A 154 20.31 -2.35 14.87
CA ARG A 154 19.70 -1.05 15.22
C ARG A 154 20.59 0.14 14.93
N ALA A 155 21.85 0.11 15.37
CA ALA A 155 22.76 1.24 15.18
C ALA A 155 23.01 1.50 13.69
N ARG A 156 23.18 0.43 12.92
CA ARG A 156 23.38 0.47 11.47
C ARG A 156 22.14 0.99 10.74
N GLY A 157 20.96 0.46 11.07
CA GLY A 157 19.68 0.90 10.50
C GLY A 157 19.38 2.38 10.74
N LEU A 158 19.59 2.86 11.97
CA LEU A 158 19.42 4.28 12.32
C LEU A 158 20.38 5.19 11.55
N LYS A 159 21.64 4.77 11.39
CA LYS A 159 22.64 5.55 10.65
C LYS A 159 22.30 5.63 9.16
N THR A 160 21.80 4.55 8.56
CA THR A 160 21.36 4.52 7.16
C THR A 160 20.13 5.39 6.94
N LEU A 161 19.13 5.33 7.85
CA LEU A 161 17.97 6.21 7.85
C LEU A 161 18.37 7.70 7.92
N ASP A 162 19.24 8.04 8.87
CA ASP A 162 19.75 9.41 9.07
C ASP A 162 20.46 9.94 7.83
N LEU A 163 21.43 9.20 7.28
CA LEU A 163 22.17 9.61 6.09
C LEU A 163 21.25 9.83 4.88
N PHE A 164 20.30 8.93 4.65
CA PHE A 164 19.38 9.04 3.51
C PHE A 164 18.47 10.27 3.63
N VAL A 165 17.82 10.45 4.78
CA VAL A 165 16.91 11.59 5.03
C VAL A 165 17.66 12.91 5.04
N SER A 166 18.82 12.97 5.72
CA SER A 166 19.67 14.16 5.75
C SER A 166 20.08 14.60 4.35
N THR A 167 20.55 13.66 3.52
CA THR A 167 20.98 13.94 2.15
C THR A 167 19.82 14.43 1.27
N LEU A 168 18.62 13.87 1.43
CA LEU A 168 17.44 14.36 0.72
C LEU A 168 17.05 15.77 1.16
N ALA A 169 17.06 16.05 2.47
CA ALA A 169 16.72 17.37 3.01
C ALA A 169 17.73 18.44 2.57
N GLU A 170 19.02 18.10 2.46
CA GLU A 170 20.06 18.98 1.92
C GLU A 170 19.87 19.27 0.42
N ALA A 171 19.30 18.32 -0.33
CA ALA A 171 19.03 18.48 -1.75
C ALA A 171 17.79 19.37 -2.05
N GLY A 172 16.90 19.57 -1.07
CA GLY A 172 15.73 20.43 -1.20
C GLY A 172 14.48 19.88 -0.50
N GLU A 173 13.30 20.18 -1.06
CA GLU A 173 12.05 19.64 -0.55
C GLU A 173 12.01 18.11 -0.68
N LEU A 174 11.61 17.43 0.39
CA LEU A 174 11.48 15.98 0.39
C LEU A 174 10.40 15.51 -0.61
N PRO A 175 10.62 14.38 -1.31
CA PRO A 175 9.64 13.84 -2.25
C PRO A 175 8.26 13.67 -1.60
N ALA A 176 7.19 14.15 -2.25
CA ALA A 176 5.83 14.08 -1.68
C ALA A 176 5.45 12.65 -1.29
N GLY A 177 5.77 11.67 -2.14
CA GLY A 177 5.62 10.23 -1.88
C GLY A 177 6.83 9.58 -1.21
N LEU A 178 7.58 10.29 -0.36
CA LEU A 178 8.69 9.69 0.40
C LEU A 178 8.14 8.66 1.39
N ILE A 179 8.67 7.43 1.35
CA ILE A 179 8.27 6.36 2.25
C ILE A 179 9.48 5.71 2.94
N LEU A 180 9.35 5.52 4.25
CA LEU A 180 10.35 4.85 5.07
C LEU A 180 9.74 3.52 5.56
N THR A 181 10.42 2.40 5.41
CA THR A 181 9.90 1.10 5.85
C THR A 181 10.74 0.57 7.01
N LEU A 182 10.09 0.28 8.16
CA LEU A 182 10.69 -0.36 9.32
C LEU A 182 10.39 -1.88 9.29
N PRO A 183 11.40 -2.74 9.01
CA PRO A 183 11.20 -4.18 8.97
C PRO A 183 11.31 -4.85 10.34
N LYS A 184 10.92 -6.13 10.40
CA LYS A 184 11.09 -7.06 11.52
C LYS A 184 10.67 -6.45 12.87
N VAL A 185 9.51 -5.78 12.87
CA VAL A 185 8.93 -5.24 14.10
C VAL A 185 8.33 -6.39 14.92
N THR A 186 8.71 -6.45 16.18
CA THR A 186 8.31 -7.50 17.14
C THR A 186 7.52 -6.93 18.31
N THR A 187 7.74 -5.64 18.64
CA THR A 187 7.14 -4.99 19.81
C THR A 187 6.69 -3.56 19.53
N VAL A 188 5.72 -3.09 20.30
CA VAL A 188 5.24 -1.70 20.28
C VAL A 188 6.36 -0.70 20.54
N ALA A 189 7.33 -1.04 21.40
CA ALA A 189 8.46 -0.19 21.75
C ALA A 189 9.36 0.15 20.55
N GLN A 190 9.52 -0.76 19.58
CA GLN A 190 10.29 -0.49 18.36
C GLN A 190 9.61 0.58 17.49
N VAL A 191 8.28 0.59 17.45
CA VAL A 191 7.51 1.60 16.72
C VAL A 191 7.54 2.97 17.41
N GLN A 192 7.47 3.00 18.75
CA GLN A 192 7.67 4.24 19.51
C GLN A 192 9.09 4.81 19.33
N ALA A 193 10.10 3.95 19.28
CA ALA A 193 11.47 4.36 18.97
C ALA A 193 11.59 4.94 17.55
N MET A 194 10.83 4.40 16.58
CA MET A 194 10.82 4.91 15.22
C MET A 194 10.15 6.28 15.12
N ASP A 195 9.02 6.48 15.81
CA ASP A 195 8.38 7.80 15.93
C ASP A 195 9.34 8.84 16.53
N PHE A 196 10.07 8.48 17.59
CA PHE A 196 11.11 9.33 18.13
C PHE A 196 12.20 9.66 17.09
N ALA A 197 12.72 8.65 16.37
CA ALA A 197 13.76 8.85 15.37
C ALA A 197 13.33 9.81 14.25
N VAL A 198 12.14 9.61 13.67
CA VAL A 198 11.64 10.49 12.60
C VAL A 198 11.30 11.89 13.12
N SER A 199 10.75 12.01 14.33
CA SER A 199 10.51 13.32 14.96
C SER A 199 11.82 14.10 15.16
N ARG A 200 12.89 13.41 15.56
CA ARG A 200 14.21 14.02 15.70
C ARG A 200 14.80 14.47 14.36
N LEU A 201 14.63 13.70 13.30
CA LEU A 201 15.04 14.10 11.95
C LEU A 201 14.24 15.32 11.47
N GLU A 202 12.93 15.35 11.73
CA GLU A 202 12.10 16.52 11.43
C GLU A 202 12.62 17.78 12.12
N GLU A 203 12.91 17.71 13.41
CA GLU A 203 13.44 18.83 14.19
C GLU A 203 14.82 19.30 13.70
N VAL A 204 15.72 18.36 13.40
CA VAL A 204 17.09 18.67 12.94
C VAL A 204 17.08 19.34 11.56
N HIS A 205 16.22 18.90 10.66
CA HIS A 205 16.14 19.43 9.29
C HIS A 205 15.07 20.53 9.12
N GLY A 206 14.39 20.95 10.20
CA GLY A 206 13.36 21.97 10.15
C GLY A 206 12.13 21.57 9.32
N LEU A 207 11.81 20.28 9.25
CA LEU A 207 10.64 19.76 8.54
C LEU A 207 9.38 19.96 9.39
N PRO A 208 8.20 20.11 8.76
CA PRO A 208 6.93 20.11 9.50
C PRO A 208 6.77 18.82 10.33
N ALA A 209 6.27 18.95 11.56
CA ALA A 209 5.96 17.78 12.40
C ALA A 209 4.97 16.86 11.68
N GLY A 210 5.26 15.56 11.65
CA GLY A 210 4.42 14.58 10.95
C GLY A 210 4.79 14.39 9.46
N ARG A 211 5.74 15.16 8.92
CA ARG A 211 6.18 15.05 7.53
C ARG A 211 6.79 13.69 7.20
N LEU A 212 7.55 13.11 8.12
CA LEU A 212 8.14 11.79 8.01
C LEU A 212 7.19 10.76 8.64
N ARG A 213 6.58 9.98 7.76
CA ARG A 213 5.76 8.80 8.09
C ARG A 213 6.52 7.54 7.72
N PHE A 214 6.08 6.40 8.22
CA PHE A 214 6.72 5.12 7.93
C PHE A 214 5.73 3.96 7.81
N GLU A 215 6.12 2.97 7.02
CA GLU A 215 5.48 1.66 6.93
C GLU A 215 6.06 0.73 7.99
N VAL A 216 5.23 -0.18 8.49
CA VAL A 216 5.66 -1.27 9.38
C VAL A 216 5.55 -2.59 8.62
N GLN A 217 6.65 -3.32 8.50
CA GLN A 217 6.63 -4.69 8.00
C GLN A 217 6.18 -5.62 9.12
N VAL A 218 4.99 -6.18 8.97
CA VAL A 218 4.37 -7.14 9.88
C VAL A 218 4.80 -8.54 9.45
N GLU A 219 5.88 -9.00 10.06
CA GLU A 219 6.52 -10.26 9.67
C GLU A 219 7.05 -11.10 10.82
N THR A 220 6.75 -10.69 12.06
CA THR A 220 7.01 -11.49 13.25
C THR A 220 5.68 -11.94 13.85
N PRO A 221 5.54 -13.23 14.26
CA PRO A 221 4.33 -13.71 14.91
C PRO A 221 3.96 -12.93 16.18
N GLN A 222 4.97 -12.43 16.90
CA GLN A 222 4.82 -11.71 18.15
C GLN A 222 4.13 -10.35 17.95
N LEU A 223 4.22 -9.75 16.76
CA LEU A 223 3.49 -8.54 16.44
C LEU A 223 1.98 -8.81 16.26
N ILE A 224 1.61 -10.03 15.87
CA ILE A 224 0.21 -10.47 15.75
C ILE A 224 -0.35 -10.88 17.12
N ILE A 225 0.36 -11.74 17.86
CA ILE A 225 0.02 -12.16 19.23
C ILE A 225 1.23 -11.98 20.15
N GLY A 226 1.10 -11.05 21.09
CA GLY A 226 2.09 -10.77 22.11
C GLY A 226 2.15 -11.85 23.20
N ALA A 227 3.22 -11.84 23.98
CA ALA A 227 3.43 -12.82 25.06
C ALA A 227 2.37 -12.75 26.18
N ASP A 228 1.63 -11.65 26.27
CA ASP A 228 0.52 -11.43 27.20
C ASP A 228 -0.86 -11.81 26.61
N GLY A 229 -0.89 -12.34 25.39
CA GLY A 229 -2.12 -12.69 24.67
C GLY A 229 -2.84 -11.50 24.02
N THR A 230 -2.28 -10.28 24.11
CA THR A 230 -2.79 -9.13 23.37
C THR A 230 -2.30 -9.14 21.92
N SER A 231 -2.83 -8.24 21.08
CA SER A 231 -2.35 -8.05 19.70
C SER A 231 -1.55 -6.74 19.60
N PRO A 232 -0.20 -6.78 19.59
CA PRO A 232 0.62 -5.58 19.50
C PRO A 232 0.36 -4.74 18.24
N VAL A 233 0.07 -5.37 17.10
CA VAL A 233 -0.28 -4.67 15.85
C VAL A 233 -1.51 -3.75 16.02
N ALA A 234 -2.49 -4.16 16.84
CA ALA A 234 -3.66 -3.35 17.16
C ALA A 234 -3.36 -2.15 18.06
N GLN A 235 -2.20 -2.11 18.72
CA GLN A 235 -1.79 -0.98 19.56
C GLN A 235 -1.04 0.10 18.77
N LEU A 236 -0.39 -0.28 17.67
CA LEU A 236 0.51 0.61 16.91
C LEU A 236 -0.15 1.92 16.45
N PRO A 237 -1.38 1.90 15.86
CA PRO A 237 -2.05 3.13 15.43
C PRO A 237 -2.31 4.09 16.60
N HIS A 238 -2.33 3.58 17.83
CA HIS A 238 -2.69 4.35 19.02
C HIS A 238 -1.53 4.95 19.77
N VAL A 239 -0.37 4.30 19.75
CA VAL A 239 0.82 4.81 20.42
C VAL A 239 1.57 5.86 19.61
N VAL A 240 1.39 5.88 18.28
CA VAL A 240 2.04 6.82 17.35
C VAL A 240 1.05 7.36 16.29
N PRO A 241 -0.04 8.02 16.71
CA PRO A 241 -1.11 8.43 15.79
C PRO A 241 -0.58 9.31 14.65
N GLY A 242 -0.97 8.99 13.42
CA GLY A 242 -0.57 9.71 12.20
C GLY A 242 0.80 9.34 11.62
N ARG A 243 1.65 8.60 12.35
CA ARG A 243 3.00 8.25 11.89
C ARG A 243 3.05 7.08 10.93
N ILE A 244 2.21 6.07 11.15
CA ILE A 244 2.20 4.87 10.31
C ILE A 244 1.42 5.17 9.03
N SER A 245 1.99 4.87 7.87
CA SER A 245 1.34 4.99 6.56
C SER A 245 0.69 3.68 6.11
N ALA A 246 1.38 2.56 6.28
CA ALA A 246 0.87 1.25 5.92
C ALA A 246 1.46 0.13 6.80
N LEU A 247 0.74 -1.00 6.87
CA LEU A 247 1.25 -2.27 7.36
C LEU A 247 1.49 -3.22 6.17
N HIS A 248 2.70 -3.74 6.05
CA HIS A 248 3.11 -4.62 4.96
C HIS A 248 3.29 -6.04 5.49
N TYR A 249 2.58 -7.02 4.94
CA TYR A 249 2.71 -8.41 5.36
C TYR A 249 3.98 -9.06 4.77
N GLY A 250 4.95 -9.41 5.63
CA GLY A 250 6.19 -10.09 5.21
C GLY A 250 6.01 -11.61 5.12
N THR A 251 5.75 -12.12 3.91
CA THR A 251 5.35 -13.53 3.69
C THR A 251 6.37 -14.55 4.19
N TYR A 252 7.65 -14.34 3.88
CA TYR A 252 8.68 -15.36 4.09
C TYR A 252 9.22 -15.37 5.52
N ASP A 253 9.53 -14.21 6.10
CA ASP A 253 9.97 -14.12 7.49
C ASP A 253 8.88 -14.59 8.47
N TYR A 254 7.62 -14.22 8.21
CA TYR A 254 6.50 -14.64 9.04
C TYR A 254 6.29 -16.15 9.01
N SER A 255 6.23 -16.74 7.82
CA SER A 255 6.00 -18.17 7.66
C SER A 255 7.20 -19.02 8.12
N ALA A 256 8.44 -18.54 7.91
CA ALA A 256 9.64 -19.17 8.44
C ALA A 256 9.65 -19.17 9.97
N SER A 257 9.26 -18.06 10.62
CA SER A 257 9.18 -17.94 12.08
C SER A 257 8.16 -18.90 12.71
N LEU A 258 7.16 -19.33 11.93
CA LEU A 258 6.16 -20.32 12.33
C LEU A 258 6.55 -21.77 11.98
N GLY A 259 7.74 -21.99 11.41
CA GLY A 259 8.21 -23.31 11.02
C GLY A 259 7.52 -23.89 9.79
N ILE A 260 6.89 -23.06 8.95
CA ILE A 260 6.32 -23.51 7.68
C ILE A 260 7.46 -23.87 6.72
N SER A 261 7.49 -25.12 6.28
CA SER A 261 8.50 -25.60 5.32
C SER A 261 8.44 -24.80 4.02
N ALA A 262 9.62 -24.60 3.40
CA ALA A 262 9.79 -23.74 2.22
C ALA A 262 8.79 -24.03 1.07
N GLU A 263 8.47 -25.29 0.80
CA GLU A 263 7.50 -25.69 -0.25
C GLU A 263 6.07 -25.14 0.01
N TYR A 264 5.72 -24.87 1.26
CA TYR A 264 4.39 -24.39 1.66
C TYR A 264 4.37 -22.91 2.05
N GLN A 265 5.50 -22.20 1.94
CA GLN A 265 5.54 -20.76 2.20
C GLN A 265 4.81 -20.02 1.08
N SER A 266 3.68 -19.41 1.43
CA SER A 266 2.85 -18.67 0.50
C SER A 266 2.05 -17.59 1.21
N MET A 267 1.74 -16.51 0.50
CA MET A 267 0.84 -15.44 0.95
C MET A 267 -0.62 -15.90 1.09
N GLU A 268 -0.96 -17.12 0.65
CA GLU A 268 -2.28 -17.74 0.83
C GLU A 268 -2.28 -18.91 1.85
N HIS A 269 -1.18 -19.11 2.58
CA HIS A 269 -1.16 -20.10 3.65
C HIS A 269 -2.12 -19.69 4.78
N PRO A 270 -2.81 -20.61 5.49
CA PRO A 270 -3.76 -20.25 6.55
C PRO A 270 -3.19 -19.36 7.65
N VAL A 271 -1.91 -19.50 7.98
CA VAL A 271 -1.23 -18.62 8.96
C VAL A 271 -1.06 -17.18 8.46
N ALA A 272 -0.90 -17.01 7.14
CA ALA A 272 -0.85 -15.70 6.49
C ALA A 272 -2.24 -15.05 6.51
N ASP A 273 -3.29 -15.83 6.25
CA ASP A 273 -4.67 -15.34 6.33
C ASP A 273 -5.01 -14.85 7.73
N PHE A 274 -4.69 -15.64 8.77
CA PHE A 274 -4.89 -15.21 10.16
C PHE A 274 -4.18 -13.89 10.48
N ALA A 275 -2.90 -13.76 10.10
CA ALA A 275 -2.15 -12.53 10.33
C ALA A 275 -2.79 -11.32 9.64
N LYS A 276 -3.19 -11.50 8.37
CA LYS A 276 -3.79 -10.45 7.56
C LYS A 276 -5.18 -10.03 8.06
N GLU A 277 -6.00 -10.97 8.50
CA GLU A 277 -7.29 -10.66 9.13
C GLU A 277 -7.10 -9.82 10.40
N VAL A 278 -6.13 -10.18 11.25
CA VAL A 278 -5.80 -9.38 12.45
C VAL A 278 -5.28 -7.99 12.08
N MET A 279 -4.39 -7.88 11.09
CA MET A 279 -3.91 -6.59 10.57
C MET A 279 -5.06 -5.72 10.06
N GLN A 280 -5.99 -6.29 9.29
CA GLN A 280 -7.12 -5.58 8.72
C GLN A 280 -8.06 -5.04 9.81
N LEU A 281 -8.34 -5.85 10.85
CA LEU A 281 -9.11 -5.41 12.01
C LEU A 281 -8.38 -4.32 12.81
N ALA A 282 -7.06 -4.44 12.96
CA ALA A 282 -6.24 -3.48 13.70
C ALA A 282 -6.23 -2.08 13.08
N VAL A 283 -6.32 -1.97 11.75
CA VAL A 283 -6.24 -0.67 11.05
C VAL A 283 -7.58 -0.16 10.51
N ALA A 284 -8.66 -0.91 10.69
CA ALA A 284 -9.98 -0.50 10.23
C ALA A 284 -10.35 0.89 10.79
N GLY A 285 -10.57 1.85 9.89
CA GLY A 285 -10.92 3.23 10.24
C GLY A 285 -9.75 4.11 10.69
N THR A 286 -8.52 3.61 10.81
CA THR A 286 -7.36 4.44 11.23
C THR A 286 -6.73 5.25 10.09
N GLY A 287 -7.03 4.89 8.84
CA GLY A 287 -6.39 5.46 7.65
C GLY A 287 -5.04 4.83 7.31
N ILE A 288 -4.56 3.89 8.12
CA ILE A 288 -3.37 3.09 7.80
C ILE A 288 -3.74 2.08 6.72
N ARG A 289 -2.92 2.03 5.67
CA ARG A 289 -3.12 1.14 4.52
C ARG A 289 -2.56 -0.25 4.76
N LEU A 290 -2.96 -1.19 3.92
CA LEU A 290 -2.47 -2.56 3.95
C LEU A 290 -1.80 -2.91 2.64
N SER A 291 -0.64 -3.55 2.73
CA SER A 291 0.02 -4.23 1.62
C SER A 291 0.13 -5.72 1.94
N ASP A 292 -0.28 -6.56 1.01
CA ASP A 292 -0.01 -8.00 1.05
C ASP A 292 1.46 -8.25 0.68
N GLY A 293 1.91 -9.49 0.85
CA GLY A 293 3.28 -9.88 0.54
C GLY A 293 3.50 -10.19 -0.94
N SER A 294 4.58 -10.93 -1.20
CA SER A 294 5.05 -11.33 -2.54
C SER A 294 4.98 -12.83 -2.76
N THR A 295 5.08 -13.24 -4.02
CA THR A 295 5.56 -14.57 -4.40
C THR A 295 6.98 -14.50 -4.98
N ASN A 296 7.84 -15.40 -4.54
CA ASN A 296 9.21 -15.64 -5.02
C ASN A 296 9.25 -16.59 -6.23
N ILE A 297 8.09 -17.06 -6.69
CA ILE A 297 7.95 -17.77 -7.96
C ILE A 297 7.88 -16.70 -9.06
N ILE A 298 9.05 -16.40 -9.62
CA ILE A 298 9.25 -15.31 -10.58
C ILE A 298 9.03 -15.81 -12.02
N PRO A 299 8.34 -15.05 -12.90
CA PRO A 299 8.14 -15.40 -14.31
C PRO A 299 9.43 -15.27 -15.14
N VAL A 300 10.32 -16.26 -15.05
CA VAL A 300 11.55 -16.37 -15.84
C VAL A 300 11.79 -17.81 -16.30
N GLY A 301 12.57 -17.99 -17.37
CA GLY A 301 12.88 -19.32 -17.92
C GLY A 301 11.65 -19.99 -18.55
N ASP A 302 11.58 -21.32 -18.46
CA ASP A 302 10.53 -22.12 -19.13
C ASP A 302 9.17 -22.06 -18.41
N SER A 303 9.09 -21.46 -17.22
CA SER A 303 7.88 -21.46 -16.37
C SER A 303 7.19 -20.09 -16.28
N VAL A 304 7.46 -19.17 -17.23
CA VAL A 304 6.90 -17.81 -17.24
C VAL A 304 5.37 -17.81 -17.16
N GLU A 305 4.70 -18.60 -18.01
CA GLU A 305 3.23 -18.63 -18.03
C GLU A 305 2.64 -19.18 -16.72
N ASP A 306 3.23 -20.23 -16.14
CA ASP A 306 2.73 -20.82 -14.90
C ASP A 306 2.98 -19.90 -13.69
N ALA A 307 4.12 -19.22 -13.66
CA ALA A 307 4.39 -18.17 -12.67
C ALA A 307 3.41 -17.00 -12.81
N TRP A 308 3.05 -16.59 -14.03
CA TRP A 308 2.01 -15.57 -14.24
C TRP A 308 0.63 -16.01 -13.79
N LYS A 309 0.22 -17.25 -14.08
CA LYS A 309 -1.07 -17.79 -13.57
C LYS A 309 -1.11 -17.76 -12.05
N LEU A 310 -0.04 -18.22 -11.41
CA LEU A 310 0.08 -18.20 -9.96
C LEU A 310 0.02 -16.77 -9.42
N HIS A 311 0.87 -15.88 -9.95
CA HIS A 311 0.96 -14.50 -9.49
C HIS A 311 -0.37 -13.77 -9.68
N GLY A 312 -0.95 -13.77 -10.88
CA GLY A 312 -2.21 -13.11 -11.17
C GLY A 312 -3.38 -13.62 -10.31
N ARG A 313 -3.43 -14.92 -10.02
CA ARG A 313 -4.41 -15.51 -9.09
C ARG A 313 -4.22 -14.99 -7.66
N LEU A 314 -2.98 -14.92 -7.17
CA LEU A 314 -2.66 -14.40 -5.85
C LEU A 314 -2.98 -12.90 -5.72
N VAL A 315 -2.66 -12.11 -6.76
CA VAL A 315 -3.05 -10.68 -6.84
C VAL A 315 -4.56 -10.55 -6.75
N ARG A 316 -5.31 -11.32 -7.55
CA ARG A 316 -6.78 -11.27 -7.54
C ARG A 316 -7.36 -11.65 -6.18
N ARG A 317 -6.85 -12.72 -5.56
CA ARG A 317 -7.24 -13.13 -4.20
C ARG A 317 -7.01 -12.02 -3.18
N SER A 318 -5.89 -11.32 -3.26
CA SER A 318 -5.56 -10.20 -2.38
C SER A 318 -6.59 -9.07 -2.49
N LEU A 319 -6.96 -8.69 -3.73
CA LEU A 319 -7.97 -7.67 -4.01
C LEU A 319 -9.37 -8.07 -3.48
N GLU A 320 -9.76 -9.33 -3.67
CA GLU A 320 -11.02 -9.89 -3.17
C GLU A 320 -11.09 -9.86 -1.63
N ASN A 321 -9.95 -9.98 -0.95
CA ASN A 321 -9.83 -9.91 0.51
C ASN A 321 -9.60 -8.49 1.05
N GLY A 322 -9.66 -7.46 0.21
CA GLY A 322 -9.52 -6.06 0.63
C GLY A 322 -8.07 -5.59 0.83
N TYR A 323 -7.10 -6.30 0.28
CA TYR A 323 -5.71 -5.88 0.17
C TYR A 323 -5.44 -5.35 -1.24
N TYR A 324 -5.35 -4.02 -1.37
CA TYR A 324 -5.27 -3.34 -2.68
C TYR A 324 -3.85 -3.04 -3.15
N GLN A 325 -2.86 -3.39 -2.33
CA GLN A 325 -1.43 -3.25 -2.61
C GLN A 325 -0.76 -4.59 -2.29
N GLY A 326 0.25 -4.98 -3.06
CA GLY A 326 1.07 -6.16 -2.79
C GLY A 326 2.53 -5.96 -3.20
N TRP A 327 3.36 -6.97 -3.09
CA TRP A 327 4.78 -6.85 -3.45
C TRP A 327 5.11 -7.56 -4.75
N ASP A 328 5.96 -6.93 -5.56
CA ASP A 328 6.56 -7.55 -6.74
C ASP A 328 8.10 -7.52 -6.60
N LEU A 329 8.75 -8.64 -6.94
CA LEU A 329 10.19 -8.86 -6.77
C LEU A 329 10.97 -8.73 -8.09
N HIS A 330 10.26 -8.66 -9.23
CA HIS A 330 10.89 -8.69 -10.55
C HIS A 330 10.04 -8.00 -11.63
N ALA A 331 10.68 -7.38 -12.62
CA ALA A 331 10.01 -6.71 -13.74
C ALA A 331 8.99 -7.60 -14.47
N ALA A 332 9.29 -8.89 -14.61
CA ALA A 332 8.40 -9.86 -15.25
C ALA A 332 7.09 -10.13 -14.47
N GLN A 333 6.96 -9.69 -13.21
CA GLN A 333 5.68 -9.78 -12.46
C GLN A 333 4.74 -8.63 -12.81
N LEU A 334 5.26 -7.48 -13.27
CA LEU A 334 4.47 -6.29 -13.57
C LEU A 334 3.31 -6.53 -14.55
N PRO A 335 3.48 -7.29 -15.67
CA PRO A 335 2.37 -7.54 -16.59
C PRO A 335 1.18 -8.23 -15.91
N SER A 336 1.45 -9.27 -15.11
CA SER A 336 0.39 -10.01 -14.41
C SER A 336 -0.20 -9.23 -13.23
N ARG A 337 0.59 -8.38 -12.54
CA ARG A 337 0.10 -7.43 -11.52
C ARG A 337 -0.96 -6.48 -12.09
N PHE A 338 -0.60 -5.74 -13.13
CA PHE A 338 -1.50 -4.75 -13.73
C PHE A 338 -2.68 -5.43 -14.42
N SER A 339 -2.45 -6.55 -15.14
CA SER A 339 -3.53 -7.28 -15.81
C SER A 339 -4.58 -7.80 -14.82
N ALA A 340 -4.17 -8.46 -13.73
CA ALA A 340 -5.10 -8.96 -12.72
C ALA A 340 -5.86 -7.82 -12.01
N SER A 341 -5.15 -6.73 -11.65
CA SER A 341 -5.74 -5.59 -10.95
C SER A 341 -6.72 -4.82 -11.82
N TYR A 342 -6.38 -4.56 -13.10
CA TYR A 342 -7.26 -3.85 -14.02
C TYR A 342 -8.47 -4.68 -14.39
N ALA A 343 -8.32 -5.99 -14.60
CA ALA A 343 -9.44 -6.88 -14.82
C ALA A 343 -10.43 -6.86 -13.64
N PHE A 344 -9.94 -6.93 -12.39
CA PHE A 344 -10.79 -6.85 -11.20
C PHE A 344 -11.69 -5.61 -11.17
N TYR A 345 -11.13 -4.42 -11.41
CA TYR A 345 -11.92 -3.19 -11.43
C TYR A 345 -12.86 -3.11 -12.63
N ARG A 346 -12.41 -3.52 -13.82
CA ARG A 346 -13.23 -3.42 -15.05
C ARG A 346 -14.39 -4.40 -15.06
N GLU A 347 -14.22 -5.61 -14.53
CA GLU A 347 -15.29 -6.60 -14.39
C GLU A 347 -16.39 -6.10 -13.44
N GLY A 348 -16.01 -5.50 -12.30
CA GLY A 348 -16.96 -4.99 -11.32
C GLY A 348 -17.60 -3.65 -11.68
N LEU A 349 -17.00 -2.88 -12.60
CA LEU A 349 -17.40 -1.50 -12.90
C LEU A 349 -18.87 -1.37 -13.35
N PRO A 350 -19.41 -2.14 -14.32
CA PRO A 350 -20.78 -1.94 -14.80
C PRO A 350 -21.82 -2.08 -13.68
N ALA A 351 -21.69 -3.11 -12.84
CA ALA A 351 -22.60 -3.35 -11.73
C ALA A 351 -22.43 -2.28 -10.63
N ALA A 352 -21.19 -1.92 -10.30
CA ALA A 352 -20.93 -0.91 -9.27
C ALA A 352 -21.43 0.48 -9.68
N ALA A 353 -21.18 0.89 -10.92
CA ALA A 353 -21.59 2.18 -11.45
C ALA A 353 -23.11 2.32 -11.55
N LEU A 354 -23.81 1.27 -12.01
CA LEU A 354 -25.28 1.26 -12.06
C LEU A 354 -25.90 1.41 -10.66
N ARG A 355 -25.39 0.66 -9.68
CA ARG A 355 -25.86 0.76 -8.28
C ARG A 355 -25.58 2.12 -7.68
N LEU A 356 -24.39 2.67 -7.95
CA LEU A 356 -24.02 4.01 -7.50
C LEU A 356 -24.94 5.09 -8.11
N ARG A 357 -25.26 4.98 -9.41
CA ARG A 357 -26.23 5.87 -10.07
C ARG A 357 -27.60 5.79 -9.40
N ASN A 358 -28.14 4.59 -9.24
CA ASN A 358 -29.46 4.38 -8.64
C ASN A 358 -29.53 4.97 -7.21
N TYR A 359 -28.46 4.82 -6.42
CA TYR A 359 -28.36 5.41 -5.09
C TYR A 359 -28.41 6.95 -5.13
N VAL A 360 -27.64 7.58 -6.03
CA VAL A 360 -27.58 9.05 -6.15
C VAL A 360 -28.89 9.62 -6.68
N GLU A 361 -29.49 8.96 -7.68
CA GLU A 361 -30.77 9.38 -8.28
C GLU A 361 -31.99 8.99 -7.44
N ARG A 362 -31.80 8.19 -6.37
CA ARG A 362 -32.86 7.63 -5.52
C ARG A 362 -33.88 6.81 -6.30
N THR A 363 -33.38 6.04 -7.27
CA THR A 363 -34.19 5.15 -8.12
C THR A 363 -34.44 3.83 -7.40
N GLU A 364 -35.70 3.39 -7.33
CA GLU A 364 -36.06 2.08 -6.78
C GLU A 364 -35.54 0.94 -7.69
N GLY A 365 -35.00 -0.12 -7.08
CA GLY A 365 -34.45 -1.27 -7.80
C GLY A 365 -34.46 -2.55 -6.95
N GLY A 366 -34.00 -3.66 -7.54
CA GLY A 366 -33.96 -4.97 -6.87
C GLY A 366 -32.93 -5.11 -5.74
N VAL A 367 -32.09 -4.08 -5.52
CA VAL A 367 -31.12 -3.97 -4.42
C VAL A 367 -31.32 -2.60 -3.77
N MET A 368 -31.50 -2.58 -2.46
CA MET A 368 -31.62 -1.35 -1.68
C MET A 368 -30.25 -0.99 -1.12
N ASP A 369 -29.61 0.03 -1.70
CA ASP A 369 -28.30 0.52 -1.25
C ASP A 369 -28.46 1.57 -0.13
N GLU A 370 -27.68 1.42 0.93
CA GLU A 370 -27.63 2.30 2.10
C GLU A 370 -26.29 3.08 2.12
N PRO A 371 -26.11 4.12 2.96
CA PRO A 371 -24.87 4.91 2.97
C PRO A 371 -23.58 4.08 3.10
N ALA A 372 -23.62 2.95 3.82
CA ALA A 372 -22.48 2.05 3.95
C ALA A 372 -22.14 1.32 2.64
N THR A 373 -23.14 0.79 1.93
CA THR A 373 -22.92 0.08 0.66
C THR A 373 -22.57 1.06 -0.46
N ALA A 374 -23.19 2.24 -0.48
CA ALA A 374 -22.83 3.32 -1.40
C ALA A 374 -21.36 3.77 -1.23
N ARG A 375 -20.87 3.86 0.02
CA ARG A 375 -19.47 4.16 0.32
C ARG A 375 -18.54 3.08 -0.23
N ALA A 376 -18.88 1.80 -0.04
CA ALA A 376 -18.09 0.68 -0.55
C ALA A 376 -18.03 0.68 -2.09
N LEU A 377 -19.17 0.93 -2.76
CA LEU A 377 -19.26 1.06 -4.21
C LEU A 377 -18.43 2.24 -4.74
N ALA A 378 -18.57 3.41 -4.11
CA ALA A 378 -17.80 4.59 -4.47
C ALA A 378 -16.29 4.37 -4.28
N GLY A 379 -15.89 3.74 -3.16
CA GLY A 379 -14.49 3.40 -2.90
C GLY A 379 -13.90 2.41 -3.91
N PHE A 380 -14.68 1.41 -4.34
CA PHE A 380 -14.28 0.49 -5.41
C PHE A 380 -14.03 1.21 -6.74
N VAL A 381 -14.99 2.05 -7.17
CA VAL A 381 -14.86 2.80 -8.43
C VAL A 381 -13.73 3.82 -8.35
N LEU A 382 -13.58 4.53 -7.22
CA LEU A 382 -12.51 5.51 -7.00
C LEU A 382 -11.13 4.86 -7.10
N ARG A 383 -10.92 3.69 -6.49
CA ARG A 383 -9.66 2.95 -6.63
C ARG A 383 -9.38 2.55 -8.07
N GLY A 384 -10.40 2.11 -8.81
CA GLY A 384 -10.27 1.81 -10.25
C GLY A 384 -9.83 3.02 -11.08
N VAL A 385 -10.26 4.23 -10.71
CA VAL A 385 -9.78 5.48 -11.32
C VAL A 385 -8.35 5.79 -10.89
N GLN A 386 -8.04 5.73 -9.59
CA GLN A 386 -6.73 6.08 -9.05
C GLN A 386 -5.59 5.19 -9.56
N CYS A 387 -5.85 3.90 -9.83
CA CYS A 387 -4.84 3.00 -10.38
C CYS A 387 -4.77 3.02 -11.92
N GLY A 388 -5.72 3.69 -12.61
CA GLY A 388 -5.77 3.80 -14.07
C GLY A 388 -6.57 2.69 -14.79
N ALA A 389 -7.24 1.81 -14.06
CA ALA A 389 -8.10 0.76 -14.67
C ALA A 389 -9.36 1.34 -15.34
N VAL A 390 -9.84 2.49 -14.85
CA VAL A 390 -11.09 3.14 -15.25
C VAL A 390 -10.84 4.63 -15.52
N ALA A 391 -11.30 5.16 -16.65
CA ALA A 391 -11.23 6.60 -16.92
C ALA A 391 -12.33 7.38 -16.16
N THR A 392 -12.06 8.63 -15.79
CA THR A 392 -13.07 9.51 -15.15
C THR A 392 -14.32 9.70 -16.01
N ASP A 393 -14.14 9.76 -17.33
CA ASP A 393 -15.22 9.95 -18.28
C ASP A 393 -16.11 8.70 -18.39
N GLU A 394 -15.51 7.50 -18.24
CA GLU A 394 -16.26 6.24 -18.12
C GLU A 394 -17.14 6.27 -16.86
N VAL A 395 -16.62 6.74 -15.72
CA VAL A 395 -17.39 6.87 -14.48
C VAL A 395 -18.56 7.84 -14.65
N LYS A 396 -18.31 9.03 -15.23
CA LYS A 396 -19.37 10.00 -15.50
C LYS A 396 -20.47 9.42 -16.38
N ALA A 397 -20.09 8.71 -17.45
CA ALA A 397 -21.03 8.09 -18.38
C ALA A 397 -21.84 6.94 -17.77
N LEU A 398 -21.25 6.14 -16.85
CA LEU A 398 -21.88 4.94 -16.27
C LEU A 398 -22.57 5.19 -14.93
N ALA A 399 -22.02 6.05 -14.07
CA ALA A 399 -22.53 6.32 -12.73
C ALA A 399 -23.23 7.69 -12.63
N GLY A 400 -23.03 8.61 -13.58
CA GLY A 400 -23.64 9.94 -13.53
C GLY A 400 -23.03 10.86 -12.45
N VAL A 401 -21.86 10.51 -11.91
CA VAL A 401 -21.17 11.28 -10.86
C VAL A 401 -19.82 11.80 -11.35
N GLU A 402 -19.48 13.02 -10.93
CA GLU A 402 -18.15 13.59 -11.12
C GLU A 402 -17.15 13.02 -10.10
N LEU A 403 -15.85 13.12 -10.39
CA LEU A 403 -14.80 12.59 -9.51
C LEU A 403 -14.87 13.18 -8.09
N SER A 404 -15.14 14.47 -7.94
CA SER A 404 -15.27 15.11 -6.62
C SER A 404 -16.42 14.55 -5.79
N GLN A 405 -17.56 14.27 -6.43
CA GLN A 405 -18.70 13.64 -5.78
C GLN A 405 -18.40 12.17 -5.43
N LEU A 406 -17.71 11.45 -6.33
CA LEU A 406 -17.26 10.08 -6.06
C LEU A 406 -16.34 10.02 -4.84
N THR A 407 -15.37 10.92 -4.73
CA THR A 407 -14.49 11.04 -3.56
C THR A 407 -15.28 11.34 -2.28
N ALA A 408 -16.23 12.27 -2.34
CA ALA A 408 -17.09 12.57 -1.19
C ALA A 408 -17.95 11.37 -0.73
N LEU A 409 -18.45 10.57 -1.67
CA LEU A 409 -19.20 9.35 -1.36
C LEU A 409 -18.31 8.25 -0.76
N ALA A 410 -17.10 8.09 -1.28
CA ALA A 410 -16.11 7.12 -0.78
C ALA A 410 -15.54 7.51 0.60
N HIS A 411 -15.36 8.83 0.84
CA HIS A 411 -14.76 9.38 2.05
C HIS A 411 -15.61 10.52 2.63
N PRO A 412 -16.76 10.22 3.28
CA PRO A 412 -17.70 11.27 3.72
C PRO A 412 -17.11 12.29 4.71
N ARG A 413 -16.06 11.93 5.45
CA ARG A 413 -15.37 12.86 6.35
C ARG A 413 -14.58 13.94 5.62
N LEU A 414 -14.11 13.68 4.40
CA LEU A 414 -13.48 14.70 3.55
C LEU A 414 -14.50 15.71 3.00
N ALA A 415 -15.78 15.35 2.97
CA ALA A 415 -16.85 16.21 2.48
C ALA A 415 -17.42 17.14 3.58
N GLN A 416 -17.14 16.86 4.85
CA GLN A 416 -17.54 17.74 5.95
C GLN A 416 -16.49 18.85 6.09
N PRO A 417 -16.87 20.14 6.01
CA PRO A 417 -15.96 21.20 6.46
C PRO A 417 -15.63 20.92 7.93
N THR A 418 -14.35 20.87 8.26
CA THR A 418 -13.89 20.79 9.66
C THR A 418 -14.56 21.93 10.43
N SER A 419 -15.57 21.60 11.23
CA SER A 419 -16.16 22.52 12.18
C SER A 419 -15.11 22.78 13.25
N HIS A 420 -14.42 23.91 13.12
CA HIS A 420 -13.52 24.46 14.13
C HIS A 420 -14.27 25.01 15.34
#